data_AF-A0A9D9M238-F1
#
_entry.id   AF-A0A9D9M238-F1
#
_cell.length_a   1.000
_cell.length_b   1.000
_cell.length_c   1.000
_cell.angle_alpha   90.00
_cell.angle_beta   90.00
_cell.angle_gamma   90.00
#
_symmetry.space_group_name_H-M   'P 1'
#
loop_
_entity.id
_entity.type
_entity.pdbx_description
1 polymer ?
#
loop_
_entity_poly.entity_id
_entity_poly.type
_entity_poly.pdbx_seq_one_letter_code
_entity_poly.pdbx_strand_id
1 'polypeptide(L)'
;MKFDIKKLTLYKNLRYSLTAKNSDKNESLKIYTNAVMKNNMDPNKNDYLKEPRDCGFAVPLESGGQPDETVLPAGQYLFVQGNAATDDIKTAAEELWLESLWLETELEPKEVFVRNVTEDGRTVFQIFRRIL
;
A
#
# COMPACT_ATOMS: atom_id res chain seq x y z
N MET A 1 -2.82 -18.65 -6.38
CA MET A 1 -2.45 -17.57 -7.32
C MET A 1 -1.09 -17.07 -6.88
N LYS A 2 -0.17 -16.76 -7.79
CA LYS A 2 1.16 -16.24 -7.44
C LYS A 2 1.22 -14.79 -7.90
N PHE A 3 1.52 -13.87 -7.02
CA PHE A 3 1.70 -12.47 -7.36
C PHE A 3 3.12 -12.19 -7.85
N ASP A 4 3.25 -11.20 -8.74
CA ASP A 4 4.54 -10.73 -9.25
C ASP A 4 5.01 -9.54 -8.40
N ILE A 5 6.03 -9.76 -7.57
CA ILE A 5 6.55 -8.78 -6.61
C ILE A 5 7.74 -8.06 -7.23
N LYS A 6 7.72 -6.73 -7.18
CA LYS A 6 8.70 -5.86 -7.83
C LYS A 6 9.31 -4.88 -6.84
N LYS A 7 10.55 -4.47 -7.12
CA LYS A 7 11.12 -3.26 -6.52
C LYS A 7 10.67 -2.05 -7.34
N LEU A 8 9.99 -1.10 -6.70
CA LEU A 8 9.50 0.13 -7.31
C LEU A 8 10.19 1.33 -6.64
N THR A 9 10.58 2.32 -7.44
CA THR A 9 11.05 3.62 -6.93
C THR A 9 10.01 4.68 -7.22
N LEU A 10 9.46 5.28 -6.18
CA LEU A 10 8.63 6.48 -6.27
C LEU A 10 9.52 7.71 -6.20
N TYR A 11 9.52 8.51 -7.27
CA TYR A 11 10.33 9.74 -7.35
C TYR A 11 9.64 10.97 -6.75
N LYS A 12 8.34 10.87 -6.45
CA LYS A 12 7.54 11.95 -5.88
C LYS A 12 6.60 11.38 -4.83
N ASN A 13 6.30 12.21 -3.83
CA ASN A 13 5.28 11.91 -2.84
C ASN A 13 3.91 11.86 -3.52
N LEU A 14 3.10 10.84 -3.21
CA LEU A 14 1.67 10.83 -3.53
C LEU A 14 0.91 11.33 -2.31
N ARG A 15 -0.12 12.15 -2.54
CA ARG A 15 -0.87 12.84 -1.50
C ARG A 15 -2.33 12.43 -1.57
N TYR A 16 -2.93 12.25 -0.40
CA TYR A 16 -4.32 11.83 -0.25
C TYR A 16 -5.00 12.63 0.85
N SER A 17 -6.29 12.90 0.70
CA SER A 17 -7.10 13.59 1.71
C SER A 17 -8.54 13.09 1.68
N LEU A 18 -9.18 13.06 2.85
CA LEU A 18 -10.59 12.69 2.99
C LEU A 18 -11.50 13.86 2.60
N THR A 19 -11.06 15.10 2.85
CA THR A 19 -11.88 16.31 2.77
C THR A 19 -11.59 17.20 1.56
N ALA A 20 -10.52 16.93 0.80
CA ALA A 20 -10.15 17.73 -0.36
C ALA A 20 -11.23 17.75 -1.45
N LYS A 21 -11.64 18.96 -1.85
CA LYS A 21 -12.68 19.20 -2.86
C LYS A 21 -12.26 18.74 -4.28
N ASN A 22 -10.98 18.86 -4.60
CA ASN A 22 -10.44 18.54 -5.94
C ASN A 22 -9.76 17.16 -5.95
N SER A 23 -10.32 16.18 -5.23
CA SER A 23 -9.77 14.84 -5.15
C SER A 23 -10.19 13.96 -6.32
N ASP A 24 -9.25 13.14 -6.83
CA ASP A 24 -9.54 12.12 -7.83
C ASP A 24 -10.19 10.90 -7.17
N LYS A 25 -11.47 10.67 -7.50
CA LYS A 25 -12.26 9.56 -6.92
C LYS A 25 -11.89 8.20 -7.48
N ASN A 26 -11.11 8.14 -8.55
CA ASN A 26 -10.63 6.88 -9.12
C ASN A 26 -9.48 6.28 -8.30
N GLU A 27 -8.83 7.08 -7.45
CA GLU A 27 -7.66 6.66 -6.71
C GLU A 27 -7.83 6.93 -5.22
N SER A 28 -7.63 5.89 -4.40
CA SER A 28 -7.72 5.99 -2.95
C SER A 28 -6.57 5.29 -2.25
N LEU A 29 -6.30 5.70 -1.01
CA LEU A 29 -5.26 5.10 -0.17
C LEU A 29 -5.84 4.64 1.17
N LYS A 30 -5.40 3.47 1.59
CA LYS A 30 -5.53 2.97 2.95
C LYS A 30 -4.15 2.64 3.50
N ILE A 31 -3.95 2.88 4.79
CA ILE A 31 -2.76 2.44 5.51
C ILE A 31 -3.19 1.36 6.49
N TYR A 32 -2.46 0.26 6.50
CA TYR A 32 -2.65 -0.84 7.42
C TYR A 32 -1.44 -0.95 8.35
N THR A 33 -1.71 -1.41 9.57
CA THR A 33 -0.67 -1.83 10.52
C THR A 33 -0.23 -3.25 10.19
N ASN A 34 1.05 -3.48 10.00
CA ASN A 34 1.66 -4.80 9.96
C ASN A 34 1.98 -5.26 11.39
N ALA A 35 1.49 -6.45 11.75
CA ALA A 35 1.79 -7.09 13.03
C ALA A 35 2.73 -8.30 12.89
N VAL A 36 3.15 -8.63 11.67
CA VAL A 36 4.10 -9.73 11.42
C VAL A 36 5.54 -9.26 11.65
N MET A 37 6.26 -10.00 12.47
CA MET A 37 7.68 -9.79 12.76
C MET A 37 8.52 -10.93 12.16
N LYS A 38 9.81 -10.66 11.89
CA LYS A 38 10.74 -11.63 11.28
C LYS A 38 10.88 -12.95 12.05
N ASN A 39 10.71 -12.92 13.37
CA ASN A 39 10.78 -14.10 14.23
C ASN A 39 9.42 -14.81 14.42
N ASN A 40 8.34 -14.29 13.85
CA ASN A 40 7.04 -14.97 13.87
C ASN A 40 7.02 -16.04 12.78
N MET A 41 7.15 -17.32 13.19
CA MET A 41 7.27 -18.45 12.26
C MET A 41 5.92 -18.92 11.69
N ASP A 42 4.80 -18.55 12.31
CA ASP A 42 3.45 -18.91 11.86
C ASP A 42 2.47 -17.74 12.06
N PRO A 43 2.67 -16.62 11.33
CA PRO A 43 1.81 -15.46 11.44
C PRO A 43 0.40 -15.76 10.95
N ASN A 44 -0.61 -15.22 11.65
CA ASN A 44 -1.97 -15.30 11.15
C ASN A 44 -2.09 -14.44 9.89
N LYS A 45 -2.83 -14.90 8.88
CA LYS A 45 -3.05 -14.14 7.64
C LYS A 45 -3.63 -12.74 7.87
N ASN A 46 -4.38 -12.54 8.95
CA ASN A 46 -4.92 -11.24 9.33
C ASN A 46 -3.88 -10.28 9.91
N ASP A 47 -2.69 -10.78 10.31
CA ASP A 47 -1.62 -9.98 10.91
C ASP A 47 -0.84 -9.17 9.87
N TYR A 48 -0.87 -9.56 8.60
CA TYR A 48 -0.21 -8.83 7.51
C TYR A 48 -0.84 -7.46 7.23
N LEU A 49 -2.15 -7.33 7.49
CA LEU A 49 -2.94 -6.13 7.23
C LEU A 49 -3.97 -5.93 8.35
N LYS A 50 -3.59 -5.24 9.43
CA LYS A 50 -4.49 -4.87 10.54
C LYS A 50 -4.91 -3.41 10.46
N GLU A 51 -6.03 -3.12 11.13
CA GLU A 51 -6.46 -1.75 11.47
C GLU A 51 -6.41 -0.77 10.28
N PRO A 52 -7.23 -1.00 9.22
CA PRO A 52 -7.25 -0.10 8.08
C PRO A 52 -7.58 1.33 8.51
N ARG A 53 -6.72 2.27 8.12
CA ARG A 53 -6.96 3.70 8.18
C ARG A 53 -7.21 4.23 6.79
N ASP A 54 -8.44 4.68 6.54
CA ASP A 54 -8.80 5.34 5.29
C ASP A 54 -8.12 6.72 5.22
N CYS A 55 -7.34 6.94 4.15
CA CYS A 55 -6.61 8.18 3.91
C CYS A 55 -7.30 9.08 2.88
N GLY A 56 -8.41 8.60 2.32
CA GLY A 56 -9.20 9.30 1.31
C GLY A 56 -8.66 9.11 -0.09
N PHE A 57 -8.79 10.16 -0.89
CA PHE A 57 -8.62 10.12 -2.33
C PHE A 57 -7.42 10.94 -2.77
N ALA A 58 -6.85 10.61 -3.93
CA ALA A 58 -5.65 11.28 -4.43
C ALA A 58 -5.92 12.78 -4.64
N VAL A 59 -4.95 13.62 -4.27
CA VAL A 59 -5.04 15.07 -4.45
C VAL A 59 -3.90 15.60 -5.32
N PRO A 60 -4.15 16.61 -6.17
CA PRO A 60 -3.10 17.26 -6.94
C PRO A 60 -2.01 17.85 -6.04
N LEU A 61 -0.74 17.72 -6.43
CA LEU A 61 0.43 18.23 -5.70
C LEU A 61 0.36 19.75 -5.41
N GLU A 62 -0.36 20.50 -6.24
CA GLU A 62 -0.52 21.95 -6.13
C GLU A 62 -1.60 22.37 -5.12
N SER A 63 -2.39 21.40 -4.65
CA SER A 63 -3.35 21.61 -3.57
C SER A 63 -2.56 21.77 -2.28
N GLY A 64 -2.42 23.01 -1.80
CA GLY A 64 -1.70 23.31 -0.55
C GLY A 64 -2.13 22.43 0.62
N GLY A 65 -1.20 22.23 1.58
CA GLY A 65 -1.29 21.24 2.65
C GLY A 65 -2.63 21.28 3.39
N GLN A 66 -3.43 20.24 3.21
CA GLN A 66 -4.73 20.08 3.85
C GLN A 66 -4.52 19.56 5.28
N PRO A 67 -5.39 19.91 6.24
CA PRO A 67 -5.24 19.50 7.64
C PRO A 67 -5.29 17.97 7.85
N ASP A 68 -5.89 17.22 6.93
CA ASP A 68 -6.02 15.76 6.94
C ASP A 68 -5.15 15.05 5.89
N GLU A 69 -4.17 15.75 5.32
CA GLU A 69 -3.34 15.21 4.25
C GLU A 69 -2.50 14.02 4.75
N THR A 70 -2.59 12.89 4.04
CA THR A 70 -1.73 11.73 4.21
C THR A 70 -0.83 11.57 3.00
N VAL A 71 0.44 11.26 3.26
CA VAL A 71 1.47 11.16 2.22
C VAL A 71 1.97 9.72 2.12
N LEU A 72 1.93 9.16 0.91
CA LEU A 72 2.79 8.03 0.54
C LEU A 72 4.12 8.63 0.06
N PRO A 73 5.22 8.48 0.82
CA PRO A 73 6.46 9.19 0.52
C PRO A 73 7.15 8.68 -0.75
N ALA A 74 8.00 9.51 -1.34
CA ALA A 74 8.99 9.08 -2.31
C ALA A 74 9.98 8.12 -1.64
N GLY A 75 10.49 7.16 -2.41
CA GLY A 75 11.41 6.16 -1.90
C GLY A 75 11.33 4.83 -2.65
N GLN A 76 12.02 3.83 -2.11
CA GLN A 76 12.02 2.48 -2.65
C GLN A 76 11.02 1.61 -1.90
N TYR A 77 10.32 0.76 -2.65
CA TYR A 77 9.25 -0.09 -2.15
C TYR A 77 9.37 -1.49 -2.74
N LEU A 78 9.07 -2.50 -1.92
CA LEU A 78 8.51 -3.73 -2.46
C LEU A 78 7.05 -3.48 -2.80
N PHE A 79 6.67 -3.91 -3.98
CA PHE A 79 5.41 -3.58 -4.62
C PHE A 79 4.76 -4.83 -5.18
N VAL A 80 3.44 -4.93 -5.02
CA VAL A 80 2.62 -5.94 -5.68
C VAL A 80 1.30 -5.32 -6.12
N GLN A 81 0.80 -5.77 -7.27
CA GLN A 81 -0.49 -5.36 -7.83
C GLN A 81 -1.38 -6.58 -8.06
N GLY A 82 -2.67 -6.43 -7.74
CA GLY A 82 -3.70 -7.43 -8.00
C GLY A 82 -5.03 -6.80 -8.41
N ASN A 83 -5.95 -7.62 -8.89
CA ASN A 83 -7.31 -7.22 -9.22
C ASN A 83 -8.19 -7.23 -7.96
N ALA A 84 -8.79 -6.09 -7.62
CA ALA A 84 -9.58 -5.95 -6.39
C ALA A 84 -10.87 -6.77 -6.37
N ALA A 85 -11.37 -7.22 -7.53
CA ALA A 85 -12.60 -8.02 -7.61
C ALA A 85 -12.34 -9.53 -7.46
N THR A 86 -11.14 -10.01 -7.80
CA THR A 86 -10.85 -11.45 -7.88
C THR A 86 -9.77 -11.91 -6.91
N ASP A 87 -8.87 -11.02 -6.51
CA ASP A 87 -7.66 -11.40 -5.81
C ASP A 87 -7.77 -11.07 -4.31
N ASP A 88 -7.21 -11.94 -3.47
CA ASP A 88 -7.17 -11.71 -2.03
C ASP A 88 -5.95 -10.86 -1.64
N ILE A 89 -6.22 -9.62 -1.26
CA ILE A 89 -5.19 -8.65 -0.84
C ILE A 89 -4.31 -9.15 0.31
N LYS A 90 -4.84 -9.97 1.22
CA LYS A 90 -4.05 -10.51 2.33
C LYS A 90 -3.05 -11.56 1.86
N THR A 91 -3.42 -12.36 0.86
CA THR A 91 -2.48 -13.27 0.18
C THR A 91 -1.35 -12.47 -0.48
N ALA A 92 -1.69 -11.37 -1.16
CA ALA A 92 -0.67 -10.51 -1.78
C ALA A 92 0.29 -9.88 -0.74
N ALA A 93 -0.25 -9.46 0.41
CA ALA A 93 0.57 -8.91 1.50
C ALA A 93 1.49 -9.97 2.14
N GLU A 94 0.98 -11.20 2.31
CA GLU A 94 1.75 -12.35 2.78
C GLU A 94 2.88 -12.69 1.80
N GLU A 95 2.59 -12.84 0.51
CA GLU A 95 3.61 -13.14 -0.50
C GLU A 95 4.68 -12.05 -0.57
N LEU A 96 4.29 -10.78 -0.50
CA LEU A 96 5.23 -9.66 -0.46
C LEU A 96 6.16 -9.74 0.75
N TRP A 97 5.62 -10.08 1.92
CA TRP A 97 6.43 -10.30 3.12
C TRP A 97 7.41 -11.46 2.96
N LEU A 98 6.95 -12.60 2.45
CA LEU A 98 7.81 -13.78 2.23
C LEU A 98 8.94 -13.49 1.23
N GLU A 99 8.64 -12.76 0.16
CA GLU A 99 9.64 -12.31 -0.81
C GLU A 99 10.66 -11.38 -0.16
N SER A 100 10.25 -10.50 0.76
CA SER A 100 11.18 -9.65 1.50
C SER A 100 12.18 -10.45 2.34
N LEU A 101 11.72 -11.56 2.95
CA LEU A 101 12.58 -12.46 3.71
C LEU A 101 13.55 -13.19 2.78
N TRP A 102 13.07 -13.67 1.63
CA TRP A 102 13.88 -14.35 0.63
C TRP A 102 14.97 -13.44 0.02
N LEU A 103 14.61 -12.19 -0.27
CA LEU A 103 15.53 -11.17 -0.78
C LEU A 103 16.40 -10.52 0.31
N GLU A 104 16.28 -10.98 1.56
CA GLU A 104 16.94 -10.39 2.74
C GLU A 104 16.80 -8.86 2.80
N THR A 105 15.65 -8.34 2.38
CA THR A 105 15.38 -6.92 2.26
C THR A 105 14.71 -6.41 3.53
N GLU A 106 15.30 -5.39 4.16
CA GLU A 106 14.71 -4.75 5.33
C GLU A 106 13.55 -3.83 4.91
N LEU A 107 12.39 -4.04 5.52
CA LEU A 107 11.18 -3.26 5.28
C LEU A 107 10.85 -2.39 6.48
N GLU A 108 10.16 -1.28 6.23
CA GLU A 108 9.51 -0.54 7.29
C GLU A 108 8.54 -1.50 8.03
N PRO A 109 8.66 -1.58 9.37
CA PRO A 109 8.05 -2.66 10.14
C PRO A 109 6.55 -2.54 10.32
N LYS A 110 5.96 -1.33 10.28
CA LYS A 110 4.62 -1.06 10.78
C LYS A 110 3.63 -0.69 9.71
N GLU A 111 4.00 0.11 8.73
CA GLU A 111 3.08 0.68 7.76
C GLU A 111 3.07 -0.12 6.46
N VAL A 112 1.87 -0.51 6.05
CA VAL A 112 1.60 -1.08 4.74
C VAL A 112 0.64 -0.17 4.01
N PHE A 113 1.08 0.39 2.88
CA PHE A 113 0.24 1.25 2.08
C PHE A 113 -0.51 0.41 1.06
N VAL A 114 -1.82 0.59 0.96
CA VAL A 114 -2.68 -0.05 -0.03
C VAL A 114 -3.38 1.04 -0.82
N ARG A 115 -3.02 1.14 -2.09
CA ARG A 115 -3.62 2.06 -3.04
C ARG A 115 -4.61 1.30 -3.92
N ASN A 116 -5.81 1.82 -4.09
CA ASN A 116 -6.76 1.30 -5.09
C ASN A 116 -6.86 2.30 -6.23
N VAL A 117 -6.74 1.82 -7.46
CA VAL A 117 -6.85 2.61 -8.69
C VAL A 117 -7.94 2.01 -9.55
N THR A 118 -8.89 2.84 -10.01
CA THR A 118 -10.00 2.43 -10.87
C THR A 118 -9.86 3.08 -12.23
N GLU A 119 -9.72 2.26 -13.28
CA GLU A 119 -9.65 2.70 -14.67
C GLU A 119 -10.61 1.83 -15.50
N ASP A 120 -11.40 2.45 -16.37
CA ASP A 120 -12.34 1.77 -17.27
C ASP A 120 -13.28 0.76 -16.55
N GLY A 121 -13.74 1.12 -15.35
CA GLY A 121 -14.64 0.30 -14.54
C GLY A 121 -13.98 -0.92 -13.89
N ARG A 122 -12.66 -1.04 -13.94
CA ARG A 122 -11.88 -2.07 -13.27
C ARG A 122 -11.03 -1.46 -12.17
N THR A 123 -11.03 -2.09 -11.01
CA THR A 123 -10.22 -1.65 -9.87
C THR A 123 -9.09 -2.62 -9.62
N VAL A 124 -7.88 -2.08 -9.54
CA VAL A 124 -6.69 -2.80 -9.07
C VAL A 124 -6.29 -2.30 -7.69
N PHE A 125 -5.80 -3.19 -6.84
CA PHE A 125 -5.09 -2.79 -5.62
C PHE A 125 -3.59 -2.86 -5.86
N GLN A 126 -2.85 -2.02 -5.15
CA GLN A 126 -1.41 -1.94 -5.14
C GLN A 126 -0.94 -1.88 -3.70
N ILE A 127 -0.10 -2.81 -3.26
CA ILE A 127 0.47 -2.82 -1.92
C ILE A 127 1.92 -2.33 -2.00
N PHE A 128 2.28 -1.40 -1.13
CA PHE A 128 3.62 -0.86 -1.01
C PHE A 128 4.13 -1.09 0.41
N ARG A 129 5.27 -1.78 0.53
CA ARG A 129 6.08 -1.80 1.76
C ARG A 129 7.38 -1.07 1.49
N ARG A 130 7.63 -0.03 2.27
CA ARG A 130 8.84 0.78 2.13
C ARG A 130 10.07 -0.06 2.47
N ILE A 131 11.10 0.05 1.65
CA ILE A 131 12.43 -0.51 1.90
C ILE A 131 13.24 0.52 2.70
N LEU A 132 13.97 0.06 3.73
CA LEU A 132 14.83 0.90 4.58
C LEU A 132 16.26 1.01 4.04
#